data_AF-A0A7K4H9Z5-F1
#
_entry.id   AF-A0A7K4H9Z5-F1
#
_cell.length_a   1.000
_cell.length_b   1.000
_cell.length_c   1.000
_cell.angle_alpha   90.00
_cell.angle_beta   90.00
_cell.angle_gamma   90.00
#
_symmetry.space_group_name_H-M   'P 1'
#
loop_
_entity.id
_entity.type
_entity.pdbx_description
1 polymer ?
#
loop_
_entity_poly.entity_id
_entity_poly.type
_entity_poly.pdbx_seq_one_letter_code
_entity_poly.pdbx_strand_id
1 'polypeptide(L)'
;MIYLETEGSAYERGKIHGEALKEHIPRMMFKEITRHFGYKSYDLFAKDTLDETNFLSAAKKWTPDLVDEIQGIADGAKFDFNSIFVRQLIGEMSWYWILRASKVNLRKLKDIFKTTSNQECTALGVFDQAQDHPIIAQNADNSIGWVGVETLNHAKDPESSMEWYHIGYPALIGIYGMNNCSI
;
A
#
# COMPACT_ATOMS: atom_id res chain seq x y z
N MET A 1 14.48 7.36 4.30
CA MET A 1 14.06 6.55 3.16
C MET A 1 14.93 5.30 3.10
N ILE A 2 14.32 4.12 3.01
CA ILE A 2 14.99 2.82 2.98
C ILE A 2 15.09 2.38 1.51
N TYR A 3 16.27 1.97 1.04
CA TYR A 3 16.39 1.36 -0.29
C TYR A 3 16.17 -0.16 -0.18
N LEU A 4 15.33 -0.71 -1.05
CA LEU A 4 15.08 -2.14 -1.12
C LEU A 4 15.24 -2.58 -2.57
N GLU A 5 16.08 -3.59 -2.81
CA GLU A 5 16.15 -4.26 -4.10
C GLU A 5 15.42 -5.60 -4.00
N THR A 6 14.50 -5.86 -4.93
CA THR A 6 13.76 -7.11 -5.01
C THR A 6 13.90 -7.72 -6.40
N GLU A 7 14.08 -9.03 -6.45
CA GLU A 7 14.23 -9.78 -7.70
C GLU A 7 13.59 -11.15 -7.51
N GLY A 8 13.15 -11.75 -8.62
CA GLY A 8 12.52 -13.06 -8.62
C GLY A 8 11.03 -12.99 -8.96
N SER A 9 10.35 -14.11 -8.73
CA SER A 9 8.90 -14.21 -8.79
C SER A 9 8.22 -13.23 -7.85
N ALA A 10 6.92 -13.00 -8.07
CA ALA A 10 6.13 -12.11 -7.24
C ALA A 10 6.22 -12.48 -5.74
N TYR A 11 6.09 -13.77 -5.42
CA TYR A 11 6.29 -14.28 -4.06
C TYR A 11 7.69 -13.97 -3.50
N GLU A 12 8.76 -14.18 -4.27
CA GLU A 12 10.13 -13.95 -3.81
C GLU A 12 10.39 -12.46 -3.54
N ARG A 13 9.94 -11.57 -4.43
CA ARG A 13 10.01 -10.12 -4.20
C ARG A 13 9.27 -9.72 -2.93
N GLY A 14 8.07 -10.27 -2.75
CA GLY A 14 7.28 -10.06 -1.55
C GLY A 14 8.01 -10.54 -0.29
N LYS A 15 8.62 -11.72 -0.34
CA LYS A 15 9.37 -12.29 0.79
C LYS A 15 10.56 -11.43 1.18
N ILE A 16 11.35 -10.96 0.20
CA ILE A 16 12.46 -10.03 0.42
C ILE A 16 11.95 -8.76 1.12
N HIS A 17 10.84 -8.18 0.64
CA HIS A 17 10.21 -7.01 1.26
C HIS A 17 9.76 -7.29 2.70
N GLY A 18 9.08 -8.40 2.93
CA GLY A 18 8.61 -8.81 4.25
C GLY A 18 9.75 -8.99 5.25
N GLU A 19 10.82 -9.67 4.85
CA GLU A 19 12.00 -9.92 5.67
C GLU A 19 12.74 -8.61 6.00
N ALA A 20 12.99 -7.78 4.98
CA ALA A 20 13.73 -6.53 5.13
C ALA A 20 13.00 -5.48 5.98
N LEU A 21 11.66 -5.43 5.87
CA LEU A 21 10.85 -4.37 6.49
C LEU A 21 10.02 -4.85 7.69
N LYS A 22 10.25 -6.09 8.15
CA LYS A 22 9.51 -6.74 9.23
C LYS A 22 9.27 -5.86 10.45
N GLU A 23 10.29 -5.16 10.92
CA GLU A 23 10.22 -4.33 12.13
C GLU A 23 9.37 -3.06 11.93
N HIS A 24 9.17 -2.63 10.69
CA HIS A 24 8.38 -1.44 10.36
C HIS A 24 6.92 -1.75 10.01
N ILE A 25 6.61 -2.98 9.57
CA ILE A 25 5.26 -3.43 9.20
C ILE A 25 4.21 -3.23 10.31
N PRO A 26 4.49 -3.46 11.61
CA PRO A 26 3.50 -3.25 12.68
C PRO A 26 3.04 -1.79 12.83
N ARG A 27 3.90 -0.80 12.54
CA ARG A 27 3.55 0.65 12.56
C ARG A 27 2.51 0.99 11.50
N MET A 28 2.52 0.19 10.45
CA MET A 28 1.81 0.33 9.19
C MET A 28 0.40 -0.28 9.24
N MET A 29 0.07 -0.99 10.32
CA MET A 29 -1.27 -1.49 10.61
C MET A 29 -2.00 -0.47 11.49
N PHE A 30 -2.99 0.24 10.95
CA PHE A 30 -3.68 1.38 11.58
C PHE A 30 -4.48 1.04 12.86
N LYS A 31 -3.81 0.56 13.91
CA LYS A 31 -4.40 0.04 15.16
C LYS A 31 -5.28 1.04 15.88
N GLU A 32 -5.01 2.34 15.73
CA GLU A 32 -5.83 3.39 16.34
C GLU A 32 -7.14 3.59 15.59
N ILE A 33 -7.10 3.57 14.26
CA ILE A 33 -8.30 3.64 13.43
C ILE A 33 -9.15 2.41 13.68
N THR A 34 -8.59 1.19 13.66
CA THR A 34 -9.39 -0.03 13.89
C THR A 34 -10.06 -0.04 15.26
N ARG A 35 -9.39 0.44 16.31
CA ARG A 35 -10.00 0.60 17.65
C ARG A 35 -11.19 1.56 17.67
N HIS A 36 -11.18 2.62 16.85
CA HIS A 36 -12.33 3.53 16.75
C HIS A 36 -13.59 2.85 16.19
N PHE A 37 -13.43 1.77 15.44
CA PHE A 37 -14.52 0.97 14.92
C PHE A 37 -14.91 -0.20 15.82
N GLY A 38 -14.37 -0.26 17.04
CA GLY A 38 -14.72 -1.28 18.03
C GLY A 38 -13.95 -2.60 17.87
N TYR A 39 -12.96 -2.65 16.96
CA TYR A 39 -12.11 -3.82 16.80
C TYR A 39 -11.03 -3.88 17.88
N LYS A 40 -10.81 -5.09 18.43
CA LYS A 40 -9.78 -5.35 19.44
C LYS A 40 -8.38 -5.47 18.85
N SER A 41 -8.26 -5.84 17.58
CA SER A 41 -7.01 -5.97 16.85
C SER A 41 -7.20 -5.64 15.37
N TYR A 42 -6.09 -5.40 14.67
CA TYR A 42 -6.12 -5.20 13.21
C TYR A 42 -6.48 -6.50 12.47
N ASP A 43 -6.03 -7.66 12.96
CA ASP A 43 -6.29 -8.95 12.32
C ASP A 43 -7.78 -9.32 12.34
N LEU A 44 -8.49 -9.02 13.45
CA LEU A 44 -9.94 -9.21 13.53
C LEU A 44 -10.67 -8.29 12.55
N PHE A 45 -10.19 -7.05 12.42
CA PHE A 45 -10.71 -6.13 11.43
C PHE A 45 -10.46 -6.62 10.00
N ALA A 46 -9.26 -7.11 9.72
CA ALA A 46 -8.91 -7.62 8.41
C ALA A 46 -9.76 -8.85 8.05
N LYS A 47 -9.98 -9.74 9.02
CA LYS A 47 -10.86 -10.90 8.86
C LYS A 47 -12.29 -10.46 8.53
N ASP A 48 -12.90 -9.60 9.33
CA ASP A 48 -14.28 -9.14 9.11
C ASP A 48 -14.41 -8.44 7.74
N THR A 49 -13.43 -7.62 7.38
CA THR A 49 -13.39 -6.94 6.07
C THR A 49 -13.42 -7.97 4.93
N LEU A 50 -12.64 -9.04 5.03
CA LEU A 50 -12.58 -10.06 3.98
C LEU A 50 -13.77 -11.01 3.97
N ASP A 51 -14.39 -11.27 5.12
CA ASP A 51 -15.62 -12.08 5.20
C ASP A 51 -16.81 -11.39 4.52
N GLU A 52 -16.79 -10.06 4.45
CA GLU A 52 -17.92 -9.24 4.01
C GLU A 52 -17.71 -8.57 2.65
N THR A 53 -16.51 -8.75 2.08
CA THR A 53 -16.16 -8.22 0.77
C THR A 53 -15.71 -9.36 -0.13
N ASN A 54 -15.66 -9.11 -1.44
CA ASN A 54 -15.15 -10.08 -2.40
C ASN A 54 -13.77 -9.70 -2.94
N PHE A 55 -13.04 -8.81 -2.25
CA PHE A 55 -11.78 -8.24 -2.73
C PHE A 55 -10.70 -9.31 -2.91
N LEU A 56 -10.52 -10.20 -1.93
CA LEU A 56 -9.53 -11.26 -2.03
C LEU A 56 -9.85 -12.24 -3.18
N SER A 57 -11.11 -12.65 -3.32
CA SER A 57 -11.53 -13.53 -4.42
C SER A 57 -11.33 -12.86 -5.78
N ALA A 58 -11.62 -11.56 -5.89
CA ALA A 58 -11.41 -10.79 -7.11
C ALA A 58 -9.92 -10.67 -7.44
N ALA A 59 -9.07 -10.35 -6.46
CA ALA A 59 -7.63 -10.27 -6.64
C ALA A 59 -7.04 -11.62 -7.06
N LYS A 60 -7.45 -12.73 -6.43
CA LYS A 60 -7.04 -14.08 -6.83
C LYS A 60 -7.44 -14.43 -8.27
N LYS A 61 -8.57 -13.92 -8.74
CA LYS A 61 -9.05 -14.16 -10.11
C LYS A 61 -8.30 -13.33 -11.15
N TRP A 62 -8.07 -12.05 -10.85
CA TRP A 62 -7.64 -11.07 -11.86
C TRP A 62 -6.17 -10.69 -11.77
N THR A 63 -5.57 -10.79 -10.59
CA THR A 63 -4.19 -10.39 -10.32
C THR A 63 -3.52 -11.39 -9.36
N PRO A 64 -3.48 -12.70 -9.71
CA PRO A 64 -2.95 -13.73 -8.82
C PRO A 64 -1.50 -13.45 -8.40
N ASP A 65 -0.67 -12.96 -9.31
CA ASP A 65 0.74 -12.66 -9.01
C ASP A 65 0.88 -11.58 -7.91
N LEU A 66 -0.02 -10.59 -7.87
CA LEU A 66 -0.01 -9.59 -6.80
C LEU A 66 -0.41 -10.22 -5.45
N VAL A 67 -1.30 -11.21 -5.47
CA VAL A 67 -1.67 -11.97 -4.25
C VAL A 67 -0.49 -12.78 -3.76
N ASP A 68 0.29 -13.38 -4.67
CA ASP A 68 1.50 -14.12 -4.33
C ASP A 68 2.58 -13.21 -3.75
N GLU A 69 2.74 -11.99 -4.27
CA GLU A 69 3.65 -10.99 -3.68
C GLU A 69 3.22 -10.58 -2.27
N ILE A 70 1.92 -10.36 -2.05
CA ILE A 70 1.34 -10.10 -0.72
C ILE A 70 1.59 -11.29 0.23
N GLN A 71 1.45 -12.52 -0.27
CA GLN A 71 1.76 -13.74 0.51
C GLN A 71 3.24 -13.80 0.88
N GLY A 72 4.13 -13.48 -0.06
CA GLY A 72 5.56 -13.36 0.22
C GLY A 72 5.85 -12.38 1.35
N ILE A 73 5.25 -11.18 1.30
CA ILE A 73 5.40 -10.17 2.37
C ILE A 73 4.95 -10.73 3.72
N ALA A 74 3.78 -11.38 3.77
CA ALA A 74 3.25 -11.97 4.98
C ALA A 74 4.20 -13.02 5.57
N ASP A 75 4.70 -13.94 4.74
CA ASP A 75 5.61 -15.00 5.15
C ASP A 75 6.96 -14.46 5.63
N GLY A 76 7.56 -13.54 4.86
CA GLY A 76 8.84 -12.92 5.18
C GLY A 76 8.79 -12.09 6.47
N ALA A 77 7.71 -11.35 6.66
CA ALA A 77 7.48 -10.58 7.88
C ALA A 77 7.03 -11.43 9.07
N LYS A 78 6.62 -12.68 8.84
CA LYS A 78 5.90 -13.52 9.80
C LYS A 78 4.65 -12.81 10.35
N PHE A 79 3.88 -12.24 9.44
CA PHE A 79 2.67 -11.46 9.74
C PHE A 79 1.43 -12.16 9.13
N ASP A 80 0.25 -11.88 9.69
CA ASP A 80 -1.00 -12.44 9.17
C ASP A 80 -1.29 -11.96 7.73
N PHE A 81 -1.55 -12.91 6.82
CA PHE A 81 -1.80 -12.62 5.41
C PHE A 81 -2.99 -11.67 5.21
N ASN A 82 -4.10 -11.90 5.91
CA ASN A 82 -5.30 -11.07 5.75
C ASN A 82 -5.01 -9.62 6.10
N SER A 83 -4.18 -9.40 7.11
CA SER A 83 -3.75 -8.08 7.53
C SER A 83 -2.89 -7.37 6.48
N ILE A 84 -1.93 -8.07 5.87
CA ILE A 84 -1.12 -7.52 4.76
C ILE A 84 -1.98 -7.29 3.51
N PHE A 85 -2.94 -8.17 3.23
CA PHE A 85 -3.85 -8.00 2.10
C PHE A 85 -4.76 -6.79 2.27
N VAL A 86 -5.45 -6.68 3.42
CA VAL A 86 -6.34 -5.53 3.72
C VAL A 86 -5.54 -4.22 3.75
N ARG A 87 -4.25 -4.29 4.06
CA ARG A 87 -3.38 -3.12 3.95
C ARG A 87 -3.24 -2.62 2.51
N GLN A 88 -3.32 -3.47 1.47
CA GLN A 88 -3.32 -2.97 0.08
C GLN A 88 -4.55 -2.12 -0.22
N LEU A 89 -5.63 -2.30 0.52
CA LEU A 89 -6.93 -1.68 0.27
C LEU A 89 -7.07 -0.28 0.88
N ILE A 90 -5.97 0.44 1.17
CA ILE A 90 -6.01 1.73 1.87
C ILE A 90 -6.98 2.74 1.24
N GLY A 91 -7.11 2.74 -0.09
CA GLY A 91 -8.03 3.62 -0.82
C GLY A 91 -9.49 3.21 -0.61
N GLU A 92 -9.77 1.91 -0.73
CA GLU A 92 -11.09 1.28 -0.60
C GLU A 92 -11.61 1.34 0.83
N MET A 93 -10.71 1.25 1.82
CA MET A 93 -11.08 1.24 3.23
C MET A 93 -11.82 2.52 3.62
N SER A 94 -11.43 3.68 3.07
CA SER A 94 -12.08 4.97 3.36
C SER A 94 -13.61 4.92 3.08
N TRP A 95 -14.01 4.34 1.95
CA TRP A 95 -15.41 4.13 1.59
C TRP A 95 -16.08 3.03 2.43
N TYR A 96 -15.41 1.88 2.60
CA TYR A 96 -15.93 0.76 3.39
C TYR A 96 -16.26 1.20 4.83
N TRP A 97 -15.39 2.01 5.44
CA TRP A 97 -15.59 2.61 6.76
C TRP A 97 -16.79 3.55 6.84
N ILE A 98 -17.01 4.39 5.82
CA ILE A 98 -18.15 5.31 5.75
C ILE A 98 -19.47 4.53 5.71
N LEU A 99 -19.53 3.45 4.93
CA LEU A 99 -20.73 2.62 4.81
C LEU A 99 -21.11 1.92 6.12
N ARG A 100 -20.12 1.51 6.93
CA ARG A 100 -20.34 0.77 8.18
C ARG A 100 -20.51 1.64 9.42
N ALA A 101 -20.22 2.92 9.29
CA ALA A 101 -20.30 3.81 10.42
C ALA A 101 -21.76 4.14 10.78
N SER A 102 -22.12 3.91 12.05
CA SER A 102 -23.34 4.48 12.64
C SER A 102 -23.36 6.01 12.49
N LYS A 103 -24.52 6.67 12.59
CA LYS A 103 -24.59 8.16 12.51
C LYS A 103 -23.68 8.88 13.51
N VAL A 104 -23.43 8.29 14.68
CA VAL A 104 -22.49 8.80 15.69
C VAL A 104 -21.04 8.61 15.24
N ASN A 105 -20.72 7.45 14.68
CA ASN A 105 -19.40 7.15 14.13
C ASN A 105 -19.12 8.00 12.88
N LEU A 106 -20.09 8.25 12.01
CA LEU A 106 -19.96 9.11 10.82
C LEU A 106 -19.50 10.53 11.16
N ARG A 107 -19.97 11.10 12.27
CA ARG A 107 -19.56 12.46 12.69
C ARG A 107 -18.10 12.47 13.18
N LYS A 108 -17.74 11.51 14.04
CA LYS A 108 -16.34 11.31 14.47
C LYS A 108 -15.41 10.96 13.31
N LEU A 109 -15.89 10.17 12.34
CA LEU A 109 -15.14 9.84 11.14
C LEU A 109 -14.99 11.03 10.22
N LYS A 110 -15.99 11.90 10.09
CA LYS A 110 -15.80 13.15 9.37
C LYS A 110 -14.72 14.01 9.99
N ASP A 111 -14.55 13.98 11.32
CA ASP A 111 -13.49 14.72 12.00
C ASP A 111 -12.12 14.05 11.82
N ILE A 112 -12.03 12.73 12.00
CA ILE A 112 -10.79 11.95 11.78
C ILE A 112 -10.38 11.99 10.30
N PHE A 113 -11.30 11.71 9.39
CA PHE A 113 -11.08 11.84 7.95
C PHE A 113 -10.85 13.29 7.55
N LYS A 114 -11.50 14.32 8.10
CA LYS A 114 -11.06 15.72 7.81
C LYS A 114 -9.59 15.96 8.15
N THR A 115 -9.08 15.31 9.19
CA THR A 115 -7.65 15.40 9.56
C THR A 115 -6.73 14.46 8.78
N THR A 116 -7.27 13.48 8.04
CA THR A 116 -6.49 12.50 7.25
C THR A 116 -6.79 12.48 5.74
N SER A 117 -7.82 13.19 5.28
CA SER A 117 -8.33 13.23 3.89
C SER A 117 -7.84 14.44 3.11
N ASN A 118 -6.99 15.28 3.71
CA ASN A 118 -6.21 16.26 2.94
C ASN A 118 -4.98 15.59 2.33
N GLN A 119 -5.12 14.34 1.86
CA GLN A 119 -4.14 13.70 0.99
C GLN A 119 -4.32 14.35 -0.38
N GLU A 120 -3.73 15.52 -0.52
CA GLU A 120 -3.71 16.26 -1.77
C GLU A 120 -2.40 15.91 -2.45
N CYS A 121 -2.47 15.22 -3.58
CA CYS A 121 -1.31 15.04 -4.43
C CYS A 121 -1.34 16.11 -5.52
N THR A 122 -0.21 16.76 -5.75
CA THR A 122 -0.03 17.64 -6.91
C THR A 122 0.86 16.94 -7.91
N ALA A 123 0.37 16.72 -9.13
CA ALA A 123 1.15 16.14 -10.22
C ALA A 123 1.28 17.15 -11.38
N LEU A 124 2.44 17.15 -12.03
CA LEU A 124 2.81 18.02 -13.13
C LEU A 124 3.43 17.17 -14.25
N GLY A 125 2.98 17.42 -15.48
CA GLY A 125 3.65 16.96 -16.69
C GLY A 125 4.00 18.18 -17.56
N VAL A 126 5.25 18.28 -17.99
CA VAL A 126 5.70 19.32 -18.91
C VAL A 126 6.27 18.67 -20.15
N PHE A 127 5.76 19.09 -21.31
CA PHE A 127 6.14 18.60 -22.63
C PHE A 127 6.70 19.77 -23.44
N ASP A 128 7.43 19.47 -24.52
CA ASP A 128 7.92 20.47 -25.49
C ASP A 128 8.80 21.57 -24.85
N GLN A 129 9.72 21.13 -23.99
CA GLN A 129 10.81 21.97 -23.48
C GLN A 129 11.89 22.09 -24.55
N ALA A 130 12.66 23.19 -24.57
CA ALA A 130 13.83 23.34 -25.45
C ALA A 130 14.90 22.25 -25.23
N GLN A 131 14.79 21.49 -24.14
CA GLN A 131 15.49 20.25 -23.86
C GLN A 131 14.52 19.10 -24.16
N ASP A 132 14.79 18.27 -25.18
CA ASP A 132 13.90 17.27 -25.82
C ASP A 132 13.27 16.15 -24.93
N HIS A 133 13.18 16.30 -23.62
CA HIS A 133 12.65 15.29 -22.71
C HIS A 133 11.45 15.80 -21.89
N PRO A 134 10.32 15.08 -21.91
CA PRO A 134 9.21 15.35 -21.00
C PRO A 134 9.64 15.24 -19.53
N ILE A 135 9.08 16.10 -18.69
CA ILE A 135 9.27 16.05 -17.23
C ILE A 135 7.94 15.66 -16.59
N ILE A 136 7.96 14.63 -15.75
CA ILE A 136 6.84 14.22 -14.90
C ILE A 136 7.30 14.32 -13.45
N ALA A 137 6.49 14.96 -12.62
CA ALA A 137 6.78 15.11 -11.19
C ALA A 137 5.49 15.08 -10.36
N GLN A 138 5.62 14.64 -9.12
CA GLN A 138 4.53 14.65 -8.15
C GLN A 138 5.03 14.98 -6.75
N ASN A 139 4.25 15.79 -6.03
CA ASN A 139 4.27 15.86 -4.57
C ASN A 139 3.13 14.99 -4.02
N ALA A 140 3.45 14.15 -3.04
CA ALA A 140 2.47 13.30 -2.34
C ALA A 140 2.38 13.73 -0.88
N ASP A 141 1.32 14.44 -0.53
CA ASP A 141 1.10 14.96 0.83
C ASP A 141 0.51 13.86 1.73
N ASN A 142 1.39 12.98 2.19
CA ASN A 142 1.03 11.85 3.03
C ASN A 142 0.81 12.28 4.50
N SER A 143 -0.10 11.60 5.20
CA SER A 143 -0.32 11.84 6.64
C SER A 143 0.91 11.46 7.49
N ILE A 144 1.02 12.05 8.69
CA ILE A 144 2.22 11.92 9.54
C ILE A 144 2.60 10.46 9.89
N GLY A 145 1.64 9.53 9.84
CA GLY A 145 1.86 8.11 10.10
C GLY A 145 2.83 7.45 9.11
N TRP A 146 2.95 8.00 7.90
CA TRP A 146 3.77 7.49 6.80
C TRP A 146 5.21 8.01 6.85
N VAL A 147 5.46 9.10 7.58
CA VAL A 147 6.76 9.80 7.57
C VAL A 147 7.86 8.96 8.22
N GLY A 148 9.00 8.87 7.53
CA GLY A 148 10.24 8.26 8.01
C GLY A 148 10.34 6.75 7.79
N VAL A 149 9.36 6.15 7.11
CA VAL A 149 9.36 4.72 6.71
C VAL A 149 9.15 4.54 5.21
N GLU A 150 9.31 5.61 4.43
CA GLU A 150 9.26 5.57 2.97
C GLU A 150 10.35 4.64 2.45
N THR A 151 10.01 3.80 1.48
CA THR A 151 10.97 2.94 0.79
C THR A 151 11.12 3.39 -0.66
N LEU A 152 12.35 3.35 -1.18
CA LEU A 152 12.60 3.32 -2.62
C LEU A 152 12.85 1.86 -3.00
N ASN A 153 11.87 1.26 -3.65
CA ASN A 153 11.93 -0.13 -4.08
C ASN A 153 12.40 -0.19 -5.52
N HIS A 154 13.49 -0.91 -5.77
CA HIS A 154 13.97 -1.28 -7.09
C HIS A 154 13.62 -2.74 -7.31
N ALA A 155 12.70 -3.01 -8.24
CA ALA A 155 12.26 -4.35 -8.55
C ALA A 155 12.69 -4.75 -9.96
N LYS A 156 13.15 -5.99 -10.10
CA LYS A 156 13.62 -6.58 -11.36
C LYS A 156 12.82 -7.83 -11.68
N ASP A 157 12.37 -7.92 -12.93
CA ASP A 157 11.78 -9.14 -13.48
C ASP A 157 12.90 -10.08 -13.97
N PRO A 158 13.06 -11.30 -13.41
CA PRO A 158 14.11 -12.21 -13.83
C PRO A 158 13.89 -12.78 -15.24
N GLU A 159 12.67 -12.72 -15.78
CA GLU A 159 12.33 -13.29 -17.09
C GLU A 159 12.43 -12.26 -18.23
N SER A 160 12.65 -10.98 -17.91
CA SER A 160 12.74 -9.92 -18.89
C SER A 160 13.79 -8.88 -18.52
N SER A 161 13.97 -7.85 -19.35
CA SER A 161 14.78 -6.69 -18.98
C SER A 161 13.98 -5.65 -18.19
N MET A 162 12.76 -5.94 -17.76
CA MET A 162 11.91 -4.98 -17.04
C MET A 162 12.46 -4.74 -15.64
N GLU A 163 12.69 -3.47 -15.33
CA GLU A 163 12.97 -3.01 -13.98
C GLU A 163 12.13 -1.77 -13.68
N TRP A 164 11.78 -1.57 -12.42
CA TRP A 164 11.05 -0.38 -12.01
C TRP A 164 11.46 0.09 -10.63
N TYR A 165 11.39 1.40 -10.48
CA TYR A 165 11.56 2.07 -9.20
C TYR A 165 10.20 2.57 -8.74
N HIS A 166 9.87 2.31 -7.49
CA HIS A 166 8.71 2.93 -6.89
C HIS A 166 8.95 3.35 -5.45
N ILE A 167 8.36 4.48 -5.08
CA ILE A 167 8.18 4.85 -3.69
C ILE A 167 7.07 3.98 -3.12
N GLY A 168 7.40 3.30 -2.03
CA GLY A 168 6.51 2.41 -1.31
C GLY A 168 6.61 2.61 0.20
N TYR A 169 5.96 1.70 0.91
CA TYR A 169 5.97 1.65 2.36
C TYR A 169 5.97 0.18 2.82
N PRO A 170 6.38 -0.10 4.07
CA PRO A 170 6.30 -1.44 4.62
C PRO A 170 4.89 -2.02 4.48
N ALA A 171 4.84 -3.28 4.03
CA ALA A 171 3.63 -4.01 3.65
C ALA A 171 2.78 -3.44 2.49
N LEU A 172 3.29 -2.59 1.60
CA LEU A 172 2.62 -2.21 0.35
C LEU A 172 3.48 -2.56 -0.86
N ILE A 173 2.85 -3.12 -1.89
CA ILE A 173 3.53 -3.58 -3.11
C ILE A 173 3.80 -2.47 -4.14
N GLY A 174 3.18 -1.30 -3.99
CA GLY A 174 3.45 -0.14 -4.86
C GLY A 174 2.54 1.04 -4.60
N ILE A 175 3.04 2.26 -4.85
CA ILE A 175 2.23 3.49 -4.84
C ILE A 175 2.59 4.41 -6.02
N TYR A 176 3.82 4.93 -6.06
CA TYR A 176 4.26 5.89 -7.10
C TYR A 176 5.57 5.40 -7.69
N GLY A 177 5.71 5.34 -9.00
CA GLY A 177 6.95 4.83 -9.59
C GLY A 177 7.03 5.03 -11.08
N MET A 178 8.14 4.55 -11.63
CA MET A 178 8.40 4.47 -13.06
C MET A 178 9.18 3.20 -13.39
N ASN A 179 8.92 2.63 -14.56
CA ASN A 179 9.73 1.55 -15.12
C ASN A 179 10.73 2.06 -16.17
N ASN A 180 11.63 1.17 -16.59
CA ASN A 180 12.62 1.47 -17.64
C ASN A 180 12.04 1.60 -19.07
N CYS A 181 10.71 1.52 -19.21
CA CYS A 181 9.96 1.87 -20.42
C CYS A 181 9.30 3.26 -20.32
N SER A 182 9.64 4.05 -19.30
CA SER A 182 9.09 5.41 -19.05
C SER A 182 7.58 5.43 -18.78
N ILE A 183 7.05 4.40 -18.12
CA ILE A 183 5.67 4.30 -17.63
C ILE A 183 5.66 4.42 -16.11
#